data_AF-A0A3D5FKC1-F1
#
_entry.id   AF-A0A3D5FKC1-F1
#
_cell.length_a   1.000
_cell.length_b   1.000
_cell.length_c   1.000
_cell.angle_alpha   90.00
_cell.angle_beta   90.00
_cell.angle_gamma   90.00
#
_symmetry.space_group_name_H-M   'P 1'
#
loop_
_entity.id
_entity.type
_entity.pdbx_description
1 polymer ?
#
loop_
_entity_poly.entity_id
_entity_poly.type
_entity_poly.pdbx_seq_one_letter_code
_entity_poly.pdbx_strand_id
1 'polypeptide(L)'
;IGGKRDPNFGTPTQVTAKVAAIGGGRVDVSLLGFESYDLGSAALLEIGEIRLVVSENRGIGGNHPSVYEHFGLDVVDARMLVVKTASNWQFYQPWIDQVIRVDTPGATTSHLEDLPWQHLPRPIYPLDSDATM
;
A
#
# COMPACT_ATOMS: atom_id res chain seq x y z
N ILE A 1 -2.14 13.61 4.01
CA ILE A 1 -1.58 12.24 4.00
C ILE A 1 -1.60 11.70 2.56
N GLY A 2 -0.65 10.85 2.19
CA GLY A 2 -0.58 10.27 0.83
C GLY A 2 -0.34 11.29 -0.29
N GLY A 3 -0.30 10.82 -1.55
CA GLY A 3 -0.41 11.66 -2.76
C GLY A 3 0.69 12.69 -3.03
N LYS A 4 1.78 12.74 -2.23
CA LYS A 4 2.83 13.77 -2.36
C LYS A 4 3.89 13.47 -3.42
N ARG A 5 4.13 12.18 -3.74
CA ARG A 5 5.24 11.76 -4.61
C ARG A 5 4.84 11.58 -6.07
N ASP A 6 3.58 11.28 -6.33
CA ASP A 6 3.09 11.05 -7.69
C ASP A 6 1.74 11.78 -7.85
N PRO A 7 1.75 13.00 -8.41
CA PRO A 7 0.55 13.80 -8.57
C PRO A 7 -0.36 13.27 -9.70
N ASN A 8 0.10 12.32 -10.52
CA ASN A 8 -0.67 11.83 -11.66
C ASN A 8 -1.88 10.98 -11.21
N PHE A 9 -1.80 10.34 -10.06
CA PHE A 9 -2.82 9.37 -9.59
C PHE A 9 -3.52 9.78 -8.30
N GLY A 10 -3.29 11.00 -7.84
CA GLY A 10 -3.98 11.53 -6.66
C GLY A 10 -3.29 12.75 -6.08
N THR A 11 -4.04 13.45 -5.22
CA THR A 11 -3.54 14.58 -4.45
C THR A 11 -3.45 14.22 -2.98
N PRO A 12 -2.58 14.90 -2.21
CA PRO A 12 -2.54 14.68 -0.76
C PRO A 12 -3.90 14.99 -0.12
N THR A 13 -4.39 14.08 0.72
CA THR A 13 -5.65 14.27 1.46
C THR A 13 -5.39 15.00 2.77
N GLN A 14 -6.07 16.11 3.02
CA GLN A 14 -6.04 16.76 4.32
C GLN A 14 -6.91 16.00 5.31
N VAL A 15 -6.38 15.70 6.49
CA VAL A 15 -7.09 14.99 7.57
C VAL A 15 -6.76 15.63 8.90
N THR A 16 -7.73 15.61 9.82
CA THR A 16 -7.48 15.84 11.25
C THR A 16 -7.32 14.48 11.91
N ALA A 17 -6.20 14.29 12.62
CA ALA A 17 -5.87 13.02 13.24
C ALA A 17 -5.29 13.23 14.63
N LYS A 18 -5.52 12.28 15.53
CA LYS A 18 -4.74 12.15 16.75
C LYS A 18 -3.50 11.31 16.46
N VAL A 19 -2.34 11.77 16.90
CA VAL A 19 -1.12 10.93 16.90
C VAL A 19 -1.24 9.99 18.10
N ALA A 20 -1.55 8.71 17.87
CA ALA A 20 -1.68 7.73 18.94
C ALA A 20 -0.34 7.15 19.38
N ALA A 21 0.60 6.99 18.45
CA ALA A 21 1.95 6.54 18.75
C ALA A 21 2.95 7.10 17.74
N ILE A 22 4.18 7.26 18.19
CA ILE A 22 5.35 7.63 17.37
C ILE A 22 6.35 6.48 17.51
N GLY A 23 6.98 6.11 16.40
CA GLY A 23 7.94 5.02 16.36
C GLY A 23 8.63 4.96 15.01
N GLY A 24 8.70 3.75 14.45
CA GLY A 24 9.42 3.45 13.22
C GLY A 24 10.74 2.73 13.48
N GLY A 25 11.74 2.98 12.63
CA GLY A 25 12.99 2.22 12.61
C GLY A 25 12.83 0.82 12.02
N ARG A 26 13.79 -0.04 12.34
CA ARG A 26 13.86 -1.43 11.87
C ARG A 26 12.76 -2.29 12.50
N VAL A 27 12.02 -2.99 11.65
CA VAL A 27 11.05 -4.03 12.02
C VAL A 27 11.55 -5.35 11.45
N ASP A 28 11.82 -6.32 12.33
CA ASP A 28 12.20 -7.66 11.91
C ASP A 28 10.97 -8.44 11.42
N VAL A 29 11.11 -9.10 10.27
CA VAL A 29 10.04 -9.90 9.65
C VAL A 29 10.65 -10.95 8.76
N SER A 30 10.10 -12.16 8.72
CA SER A 30 10.46 -13.15 7.71
C SER A 30 9.45 -13.07 6.56
N LEU A 31 9.83 -12.38 5.49
CA LEU A 31 8.97 -12.15 4.32
C LEU A 31 9.78 -12.32 3.04
N LEU A 32 9.50 -13.37 2.24
CA LEU A 32 10.03 -13.58 0.87
C LEU A 32 11.36 -12.85 0.54
N GLY A 33 12.46 -13.28 1.16
CA GLY A 33 13.81 -12.72 0.91
C GLY A 33 14.20 -11.50 1.76
N PHE A 34 13.36 -11.09 2.71
CA PHE A 34 13.62 -10.04 3.70
C PHE A 34 13.59 -10.64 5.10
N GLU A 35 14.57 -10.26 5.91
CA GLU A 35 14.62 -10.51 7.36
C GLU A 35 14.15 -9.30 8.18
N SER A 36 14.00 -8.15 7.51
CA SER A 36 13.54 -6.89 8.11
C SER A 36 13.22 -5.85 7.05
N TYR A 37 12.59 -4.77 7.48
CA TYR A 37 12.49 -3.51 6.75
C TYR A 37 12.62 -2.34 7.72
N ASP A 38 12.93 -1.15 7.21
CA ASP A 38 13.07 0.07 8.02
C ASP A 38 12.00 1.08 7.63
N LEU A 39 11.18 1.49 8.58
CA LEU A 39 10.12 2.49 8.39
C LEU A 39 10.65 3.93 8.42
N GLY A 40 11.90 4.17 8.83
CA GLY A 40 12.41 5.49 9.17
C GLY A 40 11.60 6.08 10.32
N SER A 41 11.35 7.37 10.31
CA SER A 41 10.39 7.98 11.24
C SER A 41 8.96 7.55 10.86
N ALA A 42 8.19 7.04 11.83
CA ALA A 42 6.82 6.63 11.58
C ALA A 42 5.87 6.98 12.73
N ALA A 43 4.58 7.07 12.41
CA ALA A 43 3.54 7.38 13.39
C ALA A 43 2.26 6.61 13.09
N LEU A 44 1.56 6.23 14.16
CA LEU A 44 0.19 5.76 14.10
C LEU A 44 -0.77 6.93 14.29
N LEU A 45 -1.62 7.16 13.30
CA LEU A 45 -2.65 8.19 13.29
C LEU A 45 -4.03 7.56 13.52
N GLU A 46 -4.82 8.17 14.39
CA GLU A 46 -6.25 7.86 14.56
C GLU A 46 -7.09 8.93 13.86
N ILE A 47 -7.90 8.49 12.89
CA ILE A 47 -8.81 9.33 12.11
C ILE A 47 -10.21 8.74 12.27
N GLY A 48 -10.92 9.13 13.33
CA GLY A 48 -12.14 8.44 13.75
C GLY A 48 -11.85 6.96 14.04
N GLU A 49 -12.54 6.06 13.34
CA GLU A 49 -12.34 4.61 13.45
C GLU A 49 -11.15 4.09 12.62
N ILE A 50 -10.55 4.93 11.77
CA ILE A 50 -9.42 4.55 10.93
C ILE A 50 -8.13 4.62 11.75
N ARG A 51 -7.33 3.55 11.66
CA ARG A 51 -5.94 3.50 12.12
C ARG A 51 -5.03 3.52 10.90
N LEU A 52 -4.19 4.55 10.82
CA LEU A 52 -3.30 4.77 9.67
C LEU A 52 -1.86 4.87 10.14
N VAL A 53 -1.04 3.91 9.74
CA VAL A 53 0.42 4.00 9.88
C VAL A 53 0.97 4.85 8.74
N VAL A 54 1.73 5.88 9.08
CA VAL A 54 2.50 6.69 8.12
C VAL A 54 3.99 6.52 8.40
N SER A 55 4.79 6.39 7.36
CA SER A 55 6.24 6.18 7.47
C SER A 55 7.01 7.07 6.49
N GLU A 56 8.24 7.41 6.87
CA GLU A 56 9.20 8.15 6.05
C GLU A 56 9.74 7.30 4.89
N ASN A 57 10.18 6.09 5.23
CA ASN A 57 10.73 5.15 4.26
C ASN A 57 9.63 4.32 3.60
N ARG A 58 9.97 3.75 2.43
CA ARG A 58 9.09 2.80 1.73
C ARG A 58 9.02 1.53 2.56
N GLY A 59 7.89 1.31 3.23
CA GLY A 59 7.61 0.05 3.91
C GLY A 59 7.24 -1.07 2.92
N ILE A 60 6.77 -2.18 3.46
CA ILE A 60 6.37 -3.39 2.69
C ILE A 60 4.92 -3.34 2.17
N GLY A 61 4.37 -2.14 1.96
CA GLY A 61 3.01 -1.97 1.43
C GLY A 61 1.89 -2.52 2.33
N GLY A 62 2.14 -2.69 3.63
CA GLY A 62 1.17 -3.31 4.54
C GLY A 62 0.99 -4.81 4.32
N ASN A 63 1.88 -5.48 3.57
CA ASN A 63 1.74 -6.90 3.20
C ASN A 63 1.81 -7.87 4.38
N HIS A 64 2.28 -7.44 5.55
CA HIS A 64 2.46 -8.30 6.72
C HIS A 64 1.93 -7.60 7.99
N PRO A 65 1.27 -8.34 8.91
CA PRO A 65 0.74 -7.81 10.18
C PRO A 65 1.74 -6.98 10.99
N SER A 66 3.02 -7.35 10.95
CA SER A 66 4.10 -6.68 11.68
C SER A 66 4.16 -5.16 11.49
N VAL A 67 3.65 -4.61 10.37
CA VAL A 67 3.56 -3.15 10.17
C VAL A 67 2.66 -2.50 11.21
N TYR A 68 1.55 -3.15 11.55
CA TYR A 68 0.54 -2.67 12.50
C TYR A 68 0.89 -3.08 13.92
N GLU A 69 1.36 -4.31 14.12
CA GLU A 69 1.80 -4.84 15.42
C GLU A 69 2.97 -4.05 16.00
N HIS A 70 3.84 -3.46 15.15
CA HIS A 70 4.90 -2.53 15.58
C HIS A 70 4.37 -1.33 16.39
N PHE A 71 3.11 -0.96 16.19
CA PHE A 71 2.43 0.11 16.92
C PHE A 71 1.44 -0.42 17.98
N GLY A 72 1.50 -1.72 18.29
CA GLY A 72 0.64 -2.38 19.28
C GLY A 72 -0.80 -2.61 18.79
N LEU A 73 -1.06 -2.58 17.49
CA LEU A 73 -2.36 -2.94 16.93
C LEU A 73 -2.43 -4.45 16.72
N ASP A 74 -3.52 -5.07 17.17
CA ASP A 74 -3.88 -6.41 16.75
C ASP A 74 -4.71 -6.33 15.46
N VAL A 75 -4.32 -7.11 14.46
CA VAL A 75 -5.02 -7.16 13.18
C VAL A 75 -6.39 -7.83 13.28
N VAL A 76 -6.63 -8.63 14.32
CA VAL A 76 -7.94 -9.25 14.62
C VAL A 76 -9.00 -8.22 14.97
N ASP A 77 -8.61 -7.10 15.57
CA ASP A 77 -9.54 -6.05 15.98
C ASP A 77 -10.00 -5.19 14.78
N ALA A 78 -9.32 -5.30 13.64
CA ALA A 78 -9.66 -4.55 12.45
C ALA A 78 -10.80 -5.20 11.67
N ARG A 79 -11.88 -4.45 11.43
CA ARG A 79 -12.96 -4.89 10.52
C ARG A 79 -12.49 -5.07 9.07
N MET A 80 -11.48 -4.30 8.66
CA MET A 80 -10.88 -4.36 7.32
C MET A 80 -9.45 -3.86 7.38
N LEU A 81 -8.58 -4.47 6.58
CA LEU A 81 -7.18 -4.07 6.41
C LEU A 81 -6.95 -3.67 4.95
N VAL A 82 -6.16 -2.62 4.75
CA VAL A 82 -5.72 -2.21 3.41
C VAL A 82 -4.31 -2.73 3.18
N VAL A 83 -4.13 -3.47 2.10
CA VAL A 83 -2.84 -4.01 1.67
C VAL A 83 -2.52 -3.50 0.27
N LYS A 84 -1.36 -2.88 0.09
CA LYS A 84 -0.93 -2.29 -1.19
C LYS A 84 -0.15 -3.33 -2.02
N THR A 85 -0.85 -4.40 -2.40
CA THR A 85 -0.33 -5.48 -3.25
C THR A 85 -1.44 -6.12 -4.08
N ALA A 86 -1.09 -6.66 -5.24
CA ALA A 86 -2.00 -7.45 -6.07
C ALA A 86 -2.05 -8.93 -5.65
N SER A 87 -0.99 -9.46 -5.04
CA SER A 87 -0.78 -10.90 -4.89
C SER A 87 -0.23 -11.35 -3.52
N ASN A 88 0.36 -10.48 -2.70
CA ASN A 88 1.11 -10.90 -1.50
C ASN A 88 0.36 -10.61 -0.18
N TRP A 89 -0.93 -10.92 -0.14
CA TRP A 89 -1.81 -10.69 1.02
C TRP A 89 -1.92 -11.92 1.94
N GLN A 90 -1.32 -13.06 1.57
CA GLN A 90 -1.52 -14.36 2.23
C GLN A 90 -1.02 -14.39 3.68
N PHE A 91 -0.14 -13.47 4.07
CA PHE A 91 0.30 -13.33 5.45
C PHE A 91 -0.85 -13.00 6.41
N TYR A 92 -1.99 -12.53 5.89
CA TYR A 92 -3.20 -12.30 6.66
C TYR A 92 -4.20 -13.46 6.66
N GLN A 93 -3.95 -14.56 5.92
CA GLN A 93 -4.88 -15.68 5.81
C GLN A 93 -5.43 -16.22 7.14
N PRO A 94 -4.65 -16.28 8.24
CA PRO A 94 -5.18 -16.76 9.52
C PRO A 94 -6.32 -15.91 10.11
N TRP A 95 -6.49 -14.66 9.66
CA TRP A 95 -7.42 -13.68 10.25
C TRP A 95 -8.48 -13.14 9.29
N ILE A 96 -8.46 -13.55 8.02
CA ILE A 96 -9.37 -13.01 7.00
C ILE A 96 -10.20 -14.12 6.35
N ASP A 97 -11.49 -13.84 6.17
CA ASP A 97 -12.41 -14.74 5.46
C ASP A 97 -12.62 -14.34 4.00
N GLN A 98 -12.28 -13.10 3.64
CA GLN A 98 -12.52 -12.52 2.32
C GLN A 98 -11.39 -11.60 1.88
N VAL A 99 -11.16 -11.58 0.57
CA VAL A 99 -10.25 -10.63 -0.09
C VAL A 99 -11.04 -9.82 -1.10
N ILE A 100 -11.08 -8.51 -0.90
CA ILE A 100 -11.75 -7.58 -1.81
C ILE A 100 -10.68 -6.85 -2.61
N ARG A 101 -10.64 -7.11 -3.92
CA ARG A 101 -9.81 -6.33 -4.84
C ARG A 101 -10.56 -5.06 -5.22
N VAL A 102 -9.95 -3.91 -4.92
CA VAL A 102 -10.52 -2.60 -5.22
C VAL A 102 -9.81 -2.02 -6.45
N ASP A 103 -10.58 -1.64 -7.46
CA ASP A 103 -10.07 -0.97 -8.66
C ASP A 103 -9.76 0.50 -8.33
N THR A 104 -8.56 0.75 -7.82
CA THR A 104 -8.11 2.09 -7.40
C THR A 104 -7.15 2.68 -8.43
N PRO A 105 -7.22 3.99 -8.70
CA PRO A 105 -6.26 4.65 -9.58
C PRO A 105 -4.84 4.58 -9.00
N GLY A 106 -3.84 4.50 -9.86
CA GLY A 106 -2.45 4.40 -9.44
C GLY A 106 -1.50 3.99 -10.56
N ALA A 107 -0.21 4.23 -10.35
CA ALA A 107 0.86 3.80 -11.25
C ALA A 107 0.96 2.27 -11.45
N THR A 108 0.21 1.49 -10.66
CA THR A 108 0.14 0.02 -10.74
C THR A 108 -1.24 -0.47 -11.17
N THR A 109 -2.05 0.39 -11.80
CA THR A 109 -3.34 0.02 -12.39
C THR A 109 -3.15 -1.01 -13.51
N SER A 110 -4.17 -1.85 -13.72
CA SER A 110 -4.23 -2.74 -14.88
C SER A 110 -4.79 -2.06 -16.14
N HIS A 111 -5.42 -0.88 -15.99
CA HIS A 111 -5.88 -0.04 -17.09
C HIS A 111 -4.68 0.67 -17.72
N LEU A 112 -3.96 -0.02 -18.59
CA LEU A 112 -2.72 0.48 -19.20
C LEU A 112 -2.96 1.75 -20.02
N GLU A 113 -4.16 1.94 -20.54
CA GLU A 113 -4.62 3.12 -21.26
C GLU A 113 -4.61 4.41 -20.42
N ASP A 114 -4.73 4.30 -19.09
CA ASP A 114 -4.75 5.44 -18.17
C ASP A 114 -3.34 5.95 -17.84
N LEU A 115 -2.31 5.19 -18.21
CA LEU A 115 -0.92 5.53 -17.89
C LEU A 115 -0.33 6.48 -18.96
N PRO A 116 0.40 7.55 -18.57
CA PRO A 116 0.87 8.60 -19.48
C PRO A 116 2.15 8.18 -20.24
N TRP A 117 2.06 7.15 -21.05
CA TRP A 117 3.19 6.61 -21.82
C TRP A 117 3.78 7.63 -22.82
N GLN A 118 5.10 7.88 -22.77
CA GLN A 118 5.77 8.83 -23.69
C GLN A 118 6.70 8.16 -24.70
N HIS A 119 7.15 6.93 -24.46
CA HIS A 119 8.20 6.27 -25.25
C HIS A 119 7.94 4.76 -25.47
N LEU A 120 6.68 4.34 -25.45
CA LEU A 120 6.34 2.96 -25.81
C LEU A 120 6.63 2.73 -27.30
N PRO A 121 7.35 1.66 -27.67
CA PRO A 121 7.37 1.17 -29.04
C PRO A 121 5.94 0.85 -29.48
N ARG A 122 5.56 1.34 -30.66
CA ARG A 122 4.22 1.18 -31.24
C ARG A 122 4.34 0.51 -32.62
N PRO A 123 3.37 -0.32 -33.04
CA PRO A 123 2.16 -0.68 -32.30
C PRO A 123 2.44 -1.72 -31.19
N ILE A 124 1.68 -1.67 -30.09
CA ILE A 124 1.79 -2.60 -28.96
C ILE A 124 0.40 -3.01 -28.46
N TYR A 125 0.16 -4.33 -28.39
CA TYR A 125 -1.05 -4.88 -27.77
C TYR A 125 -0.98 -4.70 -26.23
N PRO A 126 -2.06 -4.29 -25.54
CA PRO A 126 -3.42 -4.04 -26.03
C PRO A 126 -3.71 -2.58 -26.42
N LEU A 127 -2.73 -1.69 -26.40
CA LEU A 127 -2.94 -0.24 -26.58
C LEU A 127 -3.18 0.18 -28.04
N ASP A 128 -2.70 -0.60 -29.01
CA ASP A 128 -2.92 -0.39 -30.44
C ASP A 128 -3.61 -1.62 -31.05
N SER A 129 -4.76 -1.39 -31.69
CA SER A 129 -5.58 -2.45 -32.27
C SER A 129 -4.98 -3.11 -33.51
N ASP A 130 -4.01 -2.46 -34.16
CA ASP A 130 -3.29 -2.94 -35.33
C ASP A 130 -2.00 -3.70 -34.95
N ALA A 131 -1.69 -3.83 -33.65
CA ALA A 131 -0.61 -4.68 -33.18
C ALA A 131 -0.94 -6.17 -33.45
N THR A 132 -0.12 -6.83 -34.27
CA THR A 132 -0.18 -8.28 -34.44
C THR A 132 0.49 -8.99 -33.26
N MET A 133 -0.17 -10.01 -32.69
CA MET A 133 0.42 -10.89 -31.67
C MET A 133 1.57 -11.73 -32.22
#